data_AF-A0A1I6BH87-F1
#
_entry.id   AF-A0A1I6BH87-F1
#
_cell.length_a   1.000
_cell.length_b   1.000
_cell.length_c   1.000
_cell.angle_alpha   90.00
_cell.angle_beta   90.00
_cell.angle_gamma   90.00
#
_symmetry.space_group_name_H-M   'P 1'
#
loop_
_entity.id
_entity.type
_entity.pdbx_description
1 polymer ?
#
loop_
_entity_poly.entity_id
_entity_poly.type
_entity_poly.pdbx_seq_one_letter_code
_entity_poly.pdbx_strand_id
1 'polypeptide(L)'
;MKKYVVLAALVVGMPACGLLGNECGTPGPDTYYDVQGLEAGLAQQPVGQPREIVAAGASVASRDLRLSLRLHERHYTRTPANGLVSAAYACDQVFDPGNKGSAERVDSLSITSRYAYDVRHPAGTSLADVVEREGGTPWPQPSRQAPQAPFRSAELVFRVPPAAAGSQQFRVYYRQTNGEVYTAETVALTLRP
;
A
#
# COMPACT_ATOMS: atom_id res chain seq x y z
N MET A 1 46.12 40.38 -39.27
CA MET A 1 45.65 38.98 -39.34
C MET A 1 45.56 38.42 -37.91
N LYS A 2 44.43 38.61 -37.21
CA LYS A 2 44.20 38.16 -35.81
C LYS A 2 42.68 38.14 -35.55
N LYS A 3 41.92 37.24 -36.18
CA LYS A 3 40.45 37.15 -35.98
C LYS A 3 39.86 35.73 -36.00
N TYR A 4 40.67 34.67 -35.86
CA TYR A 4 40.16 33.29 -35.94
C TYR A 4 40.48 32.38 -34.74
N VAL A 5 40.95 32.93 -33.62
CA VAL A 5 41.33 32.10 -32.45
C VAL A 5 40.17 31.94 -31.44
N VAL A 6 39.10 32.74 -31.54
CA VAL A 6 38.00 32.69 -30.57
C VAL A 6 37.00 31.54 -30.83
N LEU A 7 36.98 30.97 -32.04
CA LEU A 7 36.04 29.89 -32.37
C LEU A 7 36.46 28.50 -31.85
N ALA A 8 37.73 28.30 -31.49
CA ALA A 8 38.22 27.02 -30.97
C ALA A 8 38.01 26.85 -29.46
N ALA A 9 37.77 27.94 -28.72
CA ALA A 9 37.53 27.89 -27.28
C ALA A 9 36.06 27.59 -26.91
N LEU A 10 35.14 27.70 -27.86
CA LEU A 10 33.70 27.52 -27.61
C LEU A 10 33.22 26.06 -27.77
N VAL A 11 34.07 25.16 -28.29
CA VAL A 11 33.72 23.74 -28.48
C VAL A 11 34.17 22.87 -27.29
N VAL A 12 34.99 23.40 -26.38
CA VAL A 12 35.47 22.68 -25.18
C VAL A 12 34.53 22.85 -23.97
N GLY A 13 33.46 23.64 -24.12
CA GLY A 13 32.52 23.96 -23.04
C GLY A 13 31.22 23.17 -23.03
N MET A 14 31.07 22.12 -23.84
CA MET A 14 29.93 21.21 -23.68
C MET A 14 30.29 20.18 -22.62
N PRO A 15 29.58 20.11 -21.48
CA PRO A 15 29.76 19.00 -20.56
C PRO A 15 29.43 17.74 -21.34
N ALA A 16 30.44 16.90 -21.53
CA ALA A 16 30.32 15.62 -22.19
C ALA A 16 29.55 14.66 -21.27
N CYS A 17 28.25 14.88 -21.09
CA CYS A 17 27.33 13.85 -20.64
C CYS A 17 27.25 12.81 -21.77
N GLY A 18 28.15 11.83 -21.77
CA GLY A 18 28.03 10.68 -22.69
C GLY A 18 29.33 9.99 -23.13
N LEU A 19 30.52 10.50 -22.79
CA LEU A 19 31.79 9.90 -23.27
C LEU A 19 32.58 9.13 -22.21
N LEU A 20 32.21 9.23 -20.93
CA LEU A 20 32.71 8.40 -19.84
C LEU A 20 31.50 7.68 -19.23
N GLY A 21 31.56 6.35 -19.19
CA GLY A 21 30.40 5.48 -19.12
C GLY A 21 29.42 5.78 -17.98
N ASN A 22 28.13 5.72 -18.30
CA ASN A 22 27.05 5.38 -17.38
C ASN A 22 27.08 6.09 -15.99
N GLU A 23 27.40 7.39 -15.95
CA GLU A 23 27.38 8.15 -14.68
C GLU A 23 25.97 8.40 -14.14
N CYS A 24 24.92 8.03 -14.89
CA CYS A 24 23.57 7.84 -14.37
C CYS A 24 23.42 6.55 -13.53
N GLY A 25 24.50 5.79 -13.29
CA GLY A 25 24.49 4.52 -12.59
C GLY A 25 24.68 4.61 -11.07
N THR A 26 24.78 5.81 -10.49
CA THR A 26 24.86 5.92 -9.03
C THR A 26 23.55 5.42 -8.42
N PRO A 27 23.59 4.46 -7.49
CA PRO A 27 22.39 4.02 -6.81
C PRO A 27 21.73 5.23 -6.16
N GLY A 28 20.44 5.41 -6.45
CA GLY A 28 19.63 6.48 -5.87
C GLY A 28 19.68 6.48 -4.36
N PRO A 29 19.36 7.61 -3.71
CA PRO A 29 19.33 7.66 -2.26
C PRO A 29 18.28 6.66 -1.74
N ASP A 30 18.59 6.07 -0.59
CA ASP A 30 17.65 5.19 0.09
C ASP A 30 16.38 5.95 0.45
N THR A 31 15.22 5.43 0.02
CA THR A 31 13.90 5.97 0.32
C THR A 31 13.13 5.00 1.21
N TYR A 32 12.42 5.56 2.19
CA TYR A 32 11.69 4.84 3.22
C TYR A 32 10.25 5.35 3.25
N TYR A 33 9.37 4.62 3.94
CA TYR A 33 8.03 5.11 4.22
C TYR A 33 7.59 4.79 5.64
N ASP A 34 6.74 5.68 6.17
CA ASP A 34 5.99 5.45 7.39
C ASP A 34 4.50 5.30 7.04
N VAL A 35 3.81 4.44 7.77
CA VAL A 35 2.35 4.31 7.66
C VAL A 35 1.74 5.49 8.43
N GLN A 36 0.73 6.13 7.85
CA GLN A 36 0.02 7.27 8.45
C GLN A 36 -1.47 7.00 8.65
N GLY A 37 -1.99 5.95 8.02
CA GLY A 37 -3.40 5.65 8.08
C GLY A 37 -3.74 4.35 7.36
N LEU A 38 -4.98 3.93 7.57
CA LEU A 38 -5.59 2.77 6.95
C LEU A 38 -6.94 3.19 6.38
N GLU A 39 -7.20 2.78 5.15
CA GLU A 39 -8.47 2.92 4.47
C GLU A 39 -9.06 1.53 4.22
N ALA A 40 -10.36 1.39 4.43
CA ALA A 40 -11.12 0.19 4.11
C ALA A 40 -12.31 0.55 3.22
N GLY A 41 -12.37 -0.08 2.05
CA GLY A 41 -13.41 0.13 1.05
C GLY A 41 -14.13 -1.16 0.71
N LEU A 42 -15.31 -1.02 0.14
CA LEU A 42 -16.08 -2.15 -0.36
C LEU A 42 -16.42 -1.95 -1.82
N ALA A 43 -16.28 -3.03 -2.56
CA ALA A 43 -16.67 -3.08 -3.95
C ALA A 43 -17.47 -4.36 -4.22
N GLN A 44 -18.36 -4.28 -5.20
CA GLN A 44 -19.03 -5.43 -5.78
C GLN A 44 -18.43 -5.67 -7.17
N GLN A 45 -18.14 -6.92 -7.47
CA GLN A 45 -17.65 -7.33 -8.78
C GLN A 45 -18.27 -8.67 -9.17
N PRO A 46 -19.46 -8.63 -9.83
CA PRO A 46 -20.05 -9.82 -10.41
C PRO A 46 -19.18 -10.37 -11.55
N VAL A 47 -19.29 -11.67 -11.82
CA VAL A 47 -18.56 -12.32 -12.91
C VAL A 47 -18.86 -11.63 -14.25
N GLY A 48 -17.80 -11.17 -14.93
CA GLY A 48 -17.91 -10.51 -16.24
C GLY A 48 -18.43 -9.07 -16.20
N GLN A 49 -18.58 -8.47 -15.02
CA GLN A 49 -18.96 -7.07 -14.86
C GLN A 49 -17.82 -6.22 -14.29
N PRO A 50 -17.78 -4.91 -14.59
CA PRO A 50 -16.83 -4.02 -13.97
C PRO A 50 -17.07 -3.92 -12.47
N ARG A 51 -16.00 -3.60 -11.74
CA ARG A 51 -16.03 -3.36 -10.31
C ARG A 51 -16.76 -2.05 -10.00
N GLU A 52 -17.65 -2.10 -9.02
CA GLU A 52 -18.42 -0.93 -8.55
C GLU A 52 -18.25 -0.74 -7.05
N ILE A 53 -18.15 0.51 -6.58
CA ILE A 53 -18.06 0.84 -5.15
C ILE A 53 -19.43 0.62 -4.50
N VAL A 54 -19.43 -0.10 -3.38
CA VAL A 54 -20.67 -0.39 -2.64
C VAL A 54 -21.11 0.83 -1.84
N ALA A 55 -22.32 1.32 -2.12
CA ALA A 55 -22.95 2.37 -1.33
C ALA A 55 -23.50 1.85 0.01
N ALA A 56 -23.64 2.74 0.98
CA ALA A 56 -24.24 2.41 2.27
C ALA A 56 -25.68 1.86 2.10
N GLY A 57 -26.00 0.78 2.80
CA GLY A 57 -27.30 0.11 2.77
C GLY A 57 -27.53 -0.82 1.57
N ALA A 58 -26.59 -0.92 0.62
CA ALA A 58 -26.71 -1.79 -0.54
C ALA A 58 -26.81 -3.28 -0.15
N SER A 59 -27.43 -4.10 -1.01
CA SER A 59 -27.58 -5.54 -0.80
C SER A 59 -26.71 -6.34 -1.77
N VAL A 60 -25.64 -6.93 -1.27
CA VAL A 60 -24.58 -7.55 -2.08
C VAL A 60 -24.47 -9.04 -1.77
N ALA A 61 -24.23 -9.87 -2.80
CA ALA A 61 -23.93 -11.29 -2.59
C ALA A 61 -22.47 -11.46 -2.14
N SER A 62 -22.23 -12.35 -1.18
CA SER A 62 -20.91 -12.53 -0.55
C SER A 62 -19.80 -12.83 -1.55
N ARG A 63 -20.09 -13.68 -2.55
CA ARG A 63 -19.18 -14.04 -3.65
C ARG A 63 -18.74 -12.88 -4.53
N ASP A 64 -19.59 -11.86 -4.65
CA ASP A 64 -19.32 -10.67 -5.48
C ASP A 64 -18.67 -9.57 -4.65
N LEU A 65 -18.71 -9.66 -3.33
CA LEU A 65 -18.13 -8.66 -2.44
C LEU A 65 -16.61 -8.74 -2.44
N ARG A 66 -15.97 -7.58 -2.48
CA ARG A 66 -14.54 -7.36 -2.34
C ARG A 66 -14.30 -6.33 -1.25
N LEU A 67 -13.48 -6.66 -0.26
CA LEU A 67 -13.00 -5.74 0.76
C LEU A 67 -11.61 -5.25 0.36
N SER A 68 -11.48 -3.97 0.03
CA SER A 68 -10.20 -3.35 -0.29
C SER A 68 -9.61 -2.69 0.96
N LEU A 69 -8.32 -2.90 1.17
CA LEU A 69 -7.55 -2.28 2.24
C LEU A 69 -6.37 -1.53 1.61
N ARG A 70 -6.12 -0.31 2.07
CA ARG A 70 -5.01 0.51 1.60
C ARG A 70 -4.35 1.24 2.76
N LEU A 71 -3.03 1.21 2.82
CA LEU A 71 -2.28 2.05 3.74
C LEU A 71 -2.02 3.43 3.11
N HIS A 72 -2.16 4.47 3.92
CA HIS A 72 -1.64 5.78 3.59
C HIS A 72 -0.18 5.84 4.04
N GLU A 73 0.71 6.19 3.12
CA GLU A 73 2.15 6.14 3.33
C GLU A 73 2.75 7.53 3.16
N ARG A 74 3.60 7.94 4.10
CA ARG A 74 4.47 9.11 3.94
C ARG A 74 5.86 8.65 3.60
N HIS A 75 6.35 9.11 2.46
CA HIS A 75 7.66 8.76 1.95
C HIS A 75 8.70 9.80 2.36
N TYR A 76 9.92 9.34 2.63
CA TYR A 76 11.06 10.19 2.94
C TYR A 76 12.36 9.58 2.44
N THR A 77 13.35 10.44 2.24
CA THR A 77 14.66 10.07 1.72
C THR A 77 15.71 10.35 2.78
N ARG A 78 16.64 9.42 3.00
CA ARG A 78 17.81 9.68 3.85
C ARG A 78 18.91 10.27 2.97
N THR A 79 18.95 11.59 2.84
CA THR A 79 20.06 12.25 2.13
C THR A 79 21.28 12.26 3.05
N PRO A 80 22.45 11.71 2.64
CA PRO A 80 23.66 11.83 3.44
C PRO A 80 24.06 13.31 3.55
N ALA A 81 24.36 13.75 4.77
CA ALA A 81 24.82 15.10 5.07
C ALA A 81 26.29 15.28 4.66
N ASN A 82 26.61 15.19 3.38
CA ASN A 82 27.99 15.35 2.89
C ASN A 82 28.18 16.70 2.20
N GLY A 83 28.68 17.65 3.00
CA GLY A 83 29.65 18.73 2.72
C GLY A 83 29.69 19.46 1.37
N LEU A 84 29.58 20.80 1.44
CA LEU A 84 30.15 21.88 0.58
C LEU A 84 30.11 21.78 -0.96
N VAL A 85 29.62 20.71 -1.57
CA VAL A 85 29.54 20.56 -3.02
C VAL A 85 28.07 20.40 -3.41
N SER A 86 27.52 21.46 -3.99
CA SER A 86 26.20 21.44 -4.61
C SER A 86 26.23 20.43 -5.76
N ALA A 87 25.77 19.21 -5.53
CA ALA A 87 25.54 18.25 -6.60
C ALA A 87 24.38 18.78 -7.47
N ALA A 88 24.73 19.37 -8.61
CA ALA A 88 23.77 19.68 -9.66
C ALA A 88 23.38 18.35 -10.31
N TYR A 89 22.27 17.76 -9.86
CA TYR A 89 21.71 16.58 -10.49
C TYR A 89 21.13 16.97 -11.86
N ALA A 90 21.88 16.74 -12.93
CA ALA A 90 21.43 16.92 -14.32
C ALA A 90 20.64 15.71 -14.86
N CYS A 91 20.36 14.73 -13.99
CA CYS A 91 19.60 13.53 -14.33
C CYS A 91 18.34 13.49 -13.46
N ASP A 92 17.17 13.67 -14.07
CA ASP A 92 15.89 13.37 -13.47
C ASP A 92 15.75 11.85 -13.33
N GLN A 93 16.46 11.28 -12.36
CA GLN A 93 16.29 9.88 -12.01
C GLN A 93 15.02 9.74 -11.17
N VAL A 94 14.02 9.08 -11.74
CA VAL A 94 12.83 8.66 -10.99
C VAL A 94 13.21 7.45 -10.15
N PHE A 95 13.26 7.63 -8.83
CA PHE A 95 13.53 6.54 -7.88
C PHE A 95 12.21 5.97 -7.37
N ASP A 96 12.14 4.65 -7.22
CA ASP A 96 10.98 4.00 -6.60
C ASP A 96 10.86 4.46 -5.13
N PRO A 97 9.75 5.11 -4.76
CA PRO A 97 9.58 5.62 -3.41
C PRO A 97 9.35 4.46 -2.43
N GLY A 98 10.08 4.49 -1.31
CA GLY A 98 9.99 3.52 -0.24
C GLY A 98 10.72 2.22 -0.54
N ASN A 99 11.80 2.25 -1.33
CA ASN A 99 12.55 1.08 -1.77
C ASN A 99 13.21 0.29 -0.62
N LYS A 100 13.48 0.93 0.52
CA LYS A 100 13.97 0.28 1.74
C LYS A 100 12.86 -0.17 2.68
N GLY A 101 11.59 0.05 2.33
CA GLY A 101 10.47 -0.34 3.16
C GLY A 101 10.20 0.64 4.31
N SER A 102 9.44 0.16 5.30
CA SER A 102 9.26 0.84 6.57
C SER A 102 10.17 0.21 7.63
N ALA A 103 10.67 1.05 8.55
CA ALA A 103 11.35 0.56 9.75
C ALA A 103 10.37 -0.24 10.63
N GLU A 104 9.09 0.13 10.60
CA GLU A 104 8.05 -0.48 11.41
C GLU A 104 7.38 -1.66 10.71
N ARG A 105 7.08 -2.69 11.49
CA ARG A 105 6.43 -3.92 11.04
C ARG A 105 5.03 -4.01 11.61
N VAL A 106 4.15 -4.74 10.93
CA VAL A 106 2.82 -5.04 11.47
C VAL A 106 2.92 -6.20 12.46
N ASP A 107 2.41 -6.01 13.68
CA ASP A 107 2.45 -7.02 14.75
C ASP A 107 1.07 -7.53 15.16
N SER A 108 0.00 -6.87 14.69
CA SER A 108 -1.38 -7.31 14.86
C SER A 108 -2.25 -6.74 13.74
N LEU A 109 -3.09 -7.60 13.18
CA LEU A 109 -4.01 -7.28 12.11
C LEU A 109 -5.27 -8.14 12.29
N SER A 110 -6.43 -7.50 12.36
CA SER A 110 -7.69 -8.21 12.50
C SER A 110 -8.79 -7.54 11.69
N ILE A 111 -9.65 -8.36 11.11
CA ILE A 111 -10.87 -7.93 10.42
C ILE A 111 -12.02 -8.50 11.21
N THR A 112 -12.96 -7.65 11.59
CA THR A 112 -14.13 -8.01 12.40
C THR A 112 -15.38 -7.45 11.74
N SER A 113 -16.55 -7.98 12.07
CA SER A 113 -17.82 -7.34 11.73
C SER A 113 -18.49 -6.78 12.99
N ARG A 114 -19.19 -5.65 12.87
CA ARG A 114 -20.05 -5.13 13.96
C ARG A 114 -21.29 -5.99 14.22
N TYR A 115 -21.65 -6.87 13.29
CA TYR A 115 -22.78 -7.78 13.39
C TYR A 115 -22.29 -9.22 13.34
N ALA A 116 -23.11 -10.16 13.80
CA ALA A 116 -22.78 -11.58 13.68
C ALA A 116 -22.71 -11.97 12.20
N TYR A 117 -21.63 -12.65 11.81
CA TYR A 117 -21.45 -13.17 10.45
C TYR A 117 -22.06 -14.58 10.34
N ASP A 118 -21.82 -15.40 11.36
CA ASP A 118 -22.45 -16.70 11.58
C ASP A 118 -22.33 -17.09 13.08
N VAL A 119 -22.70 -18.33 13.42
CA VAL A 119 -22.66 -18.84 14.80
C VAL A 119 -21.23 -18.94 15.37
N ARG A 120 -20.23 -19.22 14.53
CA ARG A 120 -18.81 -19.28 14.90
C ARG A 120 -18.16 -17.89 14.93
N HIS A 121 -18.76 -16.93 14.24
CA HIS A 121 -18.29 -15.56 14.14
C HIS A 121 -19.33 -14.53 14.65
N PRO A 122 -19.58 -14.45 15.97
CA PRO A 122 -20.36 -13.37 16.57
C PRO A 122 -19.82 -11.97 16.26
N ALA A 123 -20.62 -10.94 16.53
CA ALA A 123 -20.20 -9.56 16.39
C ALA A 123 -18.87 -9.29 17.14
N GLY A 124 -17.91 -8.67 16.46
CA GLY A 124 -16.60 -8.32 16.99
C GLY A 124 -15.55 -9.43 16.94
N THR A 125 -15.90 -10.66 16.53
CA THR A 125 -14.88 -11.72 16.38
C THR A 125 -14.10 -11.55 15.08
N SER A 126 -12.86 -12.06 15.09
CA SER A 126 -12.02 -12.07 13.89
C SER A 126 -12.67 -12.91 12.79
N LEU A 127 -12.55 -12.42 11.56
CA LEU A 127 -13.00 -13.06 10.32
C LEU A 127 -11.83 -13.59 9.49
N ALA A 128 -10.63 -13.67 10.08
CA ALA A 128 -9.41 -14.03 9.36
C ALA A 128 -9.43 -15.44 8.73
N ASP A 129 -10.31 -16.33 9.22
CA ASP A 129 -10.57 -17.67 8.70
C ASP A 129 -11.81 -17.75 7.79
N VAL A 130 -12.44 -16.63 7.46
CA VAL A 130 -13.48 -16.58 6.41
C VAL A 130 -13.10 -15.63 5.27
N VAL A 131 -11.99 -14.91 5.40
CA VAL A 131 -11.43 -14.03 4.37
C VAL A 131 -10.12 -14.57 3.85
N GLU A 132 -9.86 -14.29 2.59
CA GLU A 132 -8.57 -14.56 1.94
C GLU A 132 -8.24 -13.43 0.98
N ARG A 133 -6.96 -13.31 0.61
CA ARG A 133 -6.56 -12.41 -0.46
C ARG A 133 -7.06 -12.94 -1.80
N GLU A 134 -7.46 -12.03 -2.66
CA GLU A 134 -7.74 -12.37 -4.06
C GLU A 134 -6.57 -13.15 -4.66
N GLY A 135 -6.89 -14.26 -5.35
CA GLY A 135 -5.90 -15.26 -5.76
C GLY A 135 -5.70 -16.42 -4.77
N GLY A 136 -6.47 -16.49 -3.68
CA GLY A 136 -6.54 -17.65 -2.78
C GLY A 136 -5.41 -17.72 -1.75
N THR A 137 -4.66 -16.63 -1.54
CA THR A 137 -3.62 -16.59 -0.50
C THR A 137 -4.26 -16.30 0.85
N PRO A 138 -3.98 -17.07 1.91
CA PRO A 138 -4.52 -16.81 3.24
C PRO A 138 -4.24 -15.39 3.72
N TRP A 139 -5.21 -14.79 4.43
CA TRP A 139 -5.00 -13.48 5.03
C TRP A 139 -3.94 -13.57 6.15
N PRO A 140 -2.88 -12.73 6.12
CA PRO A 140 -1.83 -12.78 7.12
C PRO A 140 -2.36 -12.50 8.53
N GLN A 141 -1.85 -13.27 9.49
CA GLN A 141 -2.09 -13.09 10.92
C GLN A 141 -0.75 -12.77 11.60
N PRO A 142 -0.23 -11.53 11.44
CA PRO A 142 0.96 -11.10 12.16
C PRO A 142 0.73 -11.19 13.67
N SER A 143 1.81 -11.44 14.40
CA SER A 143 1.82 -11.47 15.86
C SER A 143 3.02 -10.71 16.40
N ARG A 144 3.01 -10.39 17.70
CA ARG A 144 4.16 -9.76 18.36
C ARG A 144 5.43 -10.60 18.27
N GLN A 145 5.30 -11.93 18.25
CA GLN A 145 6.43 -12.86 18.12
C GLN A 145 6.90 -13.02 16.67
N ALA A 146 6.05 -12.75 15.69
CA ALA A 146 6.35 -12.87 14.26
C ALA A 146 5.76 -11.69 13.47
N PRO A 147 6.33 -10.48 13.61
CA PRO A 147 5.84 -9.29 12.92
C PRO A 147 6.17 -9.36 11.43
N GLN A 148 5.24 -8.90 10.60
CA GLN A 148 5.34 -8.99 9.14
C GLN A 148 5.61 -7.61 8.52
N ALA A 149 6.06 -7.60 7.26
CA ALA A 149 6.19 -6.34 6.54
C ALA A 149 4.78 -5.73 6.32
N PRO A 150 4.65 -4.38 6.35
CA PRO A 150 3.41 -3.72 5.97
C PRO A 150 2.97 -4.12 4.55
N PHE A 151 1.67 -4.33 4.36
CA PHE A 151 1.09 -4.44 3.02
C PHE A 151 0.73 -3.03 2.54
N ARG A 152 1.00 -2.68 1.27
CA ARG A 152 0.59 -1.37 0.74
C ARG A 152 -0.90 -1.33 0.42
N SER A 153 -1.38 -2.39 -0.23
CA SER A 153 -2.78 -2.63 -0.51
C SER A 153 -3.09 -4.12 -0.45
N ALA A 154 -4.35 -4.45 -0.19
CA ALA A 154 -4.85 -5.81 -0.27
C ALA A 154 -6.31 -5.80 -0.71
N GLU A 155 -6.66 -6.81 -1.50
CA GLU A 155 -8.04 -7.08 -1.88
C GLU A 155 -8.45 -8.43 -1.33
N LEU A 156 -9.58 -8.45 -0.64
CA LEU A 156 -10.06 -9.60 0.10
C LEU A 156 -11.39 -10.09 -0.43
N VAL A 157 -11.52 -11.40 -0.47
CA VAL A 157 -12.74 -12.12 -0.80
C VAL A 157 -13.21 -12.90 0.42
N PHE A 158 -14.52 -13.12 0.52
CA PHE A 158 -15.11 -13.93 1.57
C PHE A 158 -15.26 -15.36 1.06
N ARG A 159 -14.42 -16.27 1.56
CA ARG A 159 -14.37 -17.68 1.12
C ARG A 159 -15.55 -18.49 1.65
N VAL A 160 -16.04 -18.12 2.83
CA VAL A 160 -17.23 -18.70 3.45
C VAL A 160 -18.30 -17.63 3.41
N PRO A 161 -19.49 -17.89 2.83
CA PRO A 161 -20.60 -16.95 2.85
C PRO A 161 -21.15 -16.78 4.28
N PRO A 162 -21.85 -15.68 4.59
CA PRO A 162 -22.55 -15.57 5.87
C PRO A 162 -23.64 -16.64 6.00
N ALA A 163 -24.00 -17.01 7.22
CA ALA A 163 -25.01 -18.05 7.46
C ALA A 163 -26.42 -17.65 6.97
N ALA A 164 -26.72 -16.35 7.00
CA ALA A 164 -27.99 -15.79 6.55
C ALA A 164 -27.77 -14.38 6.00
N ALA A 165 -28.76 -13.89 5.23
CA ALA A 165 -28.76 -12.52 4.80
C ALA A 165 -28.90 -11.57 6.00
N GLY A 166 -28.04 -10.56 6.11
CA GLY A 166 -28.07 -9.65 7.24
C GLY A 166 -27.14 -8.46 7.11
N SER A 167 -27.32 -7.48 7.98
CA SER A 167 -26.45 -6.29 8.02
C SER A 167 -25.02 -6.67 8.40
N GLN A 168 -24.06 -6.09 7.69
CA GLN A 168 -22.62 -6.23 7.97
C GLN A 168 -21.97 -4.86 7.91
N GLN A 169 -21.00 -4.63 8.79
CA GLN A 169 -20.11 -3.47 8.74
C GLN A 169 -18.75 -3.93 9.23
N PHE A 170 -17.76 -3.94 8.33
CA PHE A 170 -16.45 -4.48 8.65
C PHE A 170 -15.57 -3.40 9.29
N ARG A 171 -14.87 -3.79 10.35
CA ARG A 171 -13.85 -2.98 11.00
C ARG A 171 -12.52 -3.69 10.89
N VAL A 172 -11.51 -2.97 10.43
CA VAL A 172 -10.14 -3.44 10.34
C VAL A 172 -9.29 -2.72 11.37
N TYR A 173 -8.53 -3.51 12.12
CA TYR A 173 -7.57 -3.04 13.11
C TYR A 173 -6.18 -3.42 12.65
N TYR A 174 -5.27 -2.46 12.64
CA TYR A 174 -3.89 -2.60 12.22
C TYR A 174 -2.99 -1.98 13.29
N ARG A 175 -1.99 -2.71 13.77
CA ARG A 175 -1.03 -2.24 14.77
C ARG A 175 0.40 -2.52 14.36
N GLN A 176 1.26 -1.54 14.60
CA GLN A 176 2.69 -1.59 14.30
C GLN A 176 3.53 -1.89 15.53
N THR A 177 4.77 -2.29 15.29
CA THR A 177 5.79 -2.59 16.32
C THR A 177 6.11 -1.42 17.25
N ASN A 178 6.05 -0.18 16.75
CA ASN A 178 6.17 1.04 17.57
C ASN A 178 4.95 1.33 18.47
N GLY A 179 3.87 0.55 18.35
CA GLY A 179 2.64 0.73 19.11
C GLY A 179 1.59 1.62 18.44
N GLU A 180 1.85 2.19 17.26
CA GLU A 180 0.84 2.92 16.50
C GLU A 180 -0.29 1.98 16.05
N VAL A 181 -1.51 2.51 16.06
CA VAL A 181 -2.73 1.77 15.77
C VAL A 181 -3.57 2.57 14.78
N TYR A 182 -4.00 1.90 13.72
CA TYR A 182 -4.91 2.44 12.73
C TYR A 182 -6.16 1.55 12.65
N THR A 183 -7.32 2.20 12.61
CA THR A 183 -8.61 1.53 12.47
C THR A 183 -9.39 2.13 11.32
N ALA A 184 -9.97 1.27 10.49
CA ALA A 184 -10.86 1.68 9.40
C ALA A 184 -12.17 0.91 9.50
N GLU A 185 -13.25 1.54 9.09
CA GLU A 185 -14.57 0.93 9.01
C GLU A 185 -15.16 1.12 7.63
N THR A 186 -15.83 0.08 7.14
CA THR A 186 -16.57 0.17 5.90
C THR A 186 -17.93 0.83 6.12
N VAL A 187 -18.61 1.16 5.02
CA VAL A 187 -20.05 1.41 5.06
C VAL A 187 -20.79 0.15 5.52
N ALA A 188 -21.96 0.34 6.14
CA ALA A 188 -22.86 -0.76 6.44
C ALA A 188 -23.58 -1.21 5.17
N LEU A 189 -23.79 -2.51 5.00
CA LEU A 189 -24.49 -3.12 3.86
C LEU A 189 -25.29 -4.35 4.31
N THR A 190 -26.17 -4.86 3.46
CA THR A 190 -26.81 -6.16 3.66
C THR A 190 -26.05 -7.21 2.85
N LEU A 191 -25.41 -8.16 3.54
CA LEU A 191 -24.65 -9.21 2.89
C LEU A 191 -25.56 -10.43 2.76
N ARG A 192 -25.63 -10.99 1.56
CA ARG A 192 -26.37 -12.22 1.27
C ARG A 192 -25.39 -13.38 1.07
N PRO A 193 -25.77 -14.60 1.48
CA PRO A 193 -24.98 -15.79 1.17
C PRO A 193 -24.65 -15.89 -0.33
#